data_AF-A0A928WBL1-F1
#
_entry.id   AF-A0A928WBL1-F1
#
_cell.length_a   1.000
_cell.length_b   1.000
_cell.length_c   1.000
_cell.angle_alpha   90.00
_cell.angle_beta   90.00
_cell.angle_gamma   90.00
#
_symmetry.space_group_name_H-M   'P 1'
#
loop_
_entity.id
_entity.type
_entity.pdbx_description
1 polymer ?
#
loop_
_entity_poly.entity_id
_entity_poly.type
_entity_poly.pdbx_seq_one_letter_code
_entity_poly.pdbx_strand_id
1 'polypeptide(L)' 'MRERTSVGREAAMKRGVRFGRPKKLSPEQKKLILKLREEGKSATELARTFNVDRSTIYRLSE' A
#
# COMPACT_ATOMS: atom_id res chain seq x y z
N MET A 1 30.13 5.30 14.17
CA MET A 1 28.69 5.19 14.56
C MET A 1 27.75 4.84 13.39
N ARG A 2 28.00 5.24 12.14
CA ARG A 2 27.13 4.89 10.99
C ARG A 2 27.19 3.42 10.55
N GLU A 3 28.38 2.81 10.63
CA GLU A 3 28.66 1.48 10.10
C GLU A 3 27.81 0.37 10.73
N ARG A 4 27.58 0.43 12.05
CA ARG A 4 26.75 -0.53 12.78
C ARG A 4 25.27 -0.50 12.35
N THR A 5 24.76 0.67 11.97
CA THR A 5 23.36 0.84 11.57
C THR A 5 23.11 0.24 10.19
N SER A 6 24.07 0.39 9.26
CA SER A 6 24.00 -0.23 7.93
C SER A 6 24.04 -1.76 8.01
N VAL A 7 24.97 -2.31 8.79
CA VAL A 7 25.10 -3.76 9.01
C VAL A 7 23.83 -4.35 9.63
N GLY A 8 23.25 -3.67 10.63
CA GLY A 8 21.98 -4.10 11.24
C GLY A 8 20.80 -4.03 10.25
N ARG A 9 20.75 -2.99 9.41
CA ARG A 9 19.72 -2.84 8.38
C ARG A 9 19.82 -3.94 7.32
N GLU A 10 21.02 -4.26 6.84
CA GLU A 10 21.23 -5.37 5.91
C GLU A 10 20.84 -6.72 6.51
N ALA A 11 21.21 -6.98 7.77
CA ALA A 11 20.82 -8.20 8.47
C ALA A 11 19.29 -8.34 8.58
N ALA A 12 18.59 -7.24 8.88
CA ALA A 12 17.13 -7.22 8.94
C ALA A 12 16.48 -7.35 7.54
N MET A 13 17.07 -6.79 6.48
CA MET A 13 16.61 -7.05 5.11
C MET A 13 16.76 -8.52 4.73
N LYS A 14 17.90 -9.16 5.07
CA LYS A 14 18.13 -10.59 4.83
C LYS A 14 17.15 -11.49 5.59
N ARG A 15 16.69 -11.06 6.76
CA ARG A 15 15.64 -11.73 7.54
C ARG A 15 14.22 -11.49 6.99
N GLY A 16 14.07 -10.71 5.92
CA GLY A 16 12.76 -10.40 5.32
C GLY A 16 11.96 -9.37 6.13
N VAL A 17 12.59 -8.60 7.00
CA VAL A 17 11.90 -7.55 7.76
C VAL A 17 11.38 -6.50 6.78
N ARG A 18 10.07 -6.29 6.80
CA ARG A 18 9.43 -5.27 5.98
C ARG A 18 9.73 -3.88 6.54
N PHE A 19 10.55 -3.13 5.82
CA PHE A 19 10.83 -1.74 6.13
C PHE A 19 9.77 -0.78 5.58
N GLY A 20 9.67 0.39 6.23
CA GLY A 20 8.78 1.48 5.80
C GLY A 20 7.36 1.37 6.34
N ARG A 21 6.52 2.34 5.96
CA ARG A 21 5.13 2.42 6.44
C ARG A 21 4.31 1.24 5.92
N PRO A 22 3.54 0.54 6.77
CA PRO A 22 2.65 -0.50 6.31
C PRO A 22 1.62 0.06 5.31
N LYS A 23 1.31 -0.73 4.28
CA LYS A 23 0.28 -0.36 3.30
C LYS A 23 -1.08 -0.36 4.03
N LYS A 24 -1.85 0.72 3.88
CA LYS A 24 -3.20 0.83 4.46
C LYS A 24 -4.20 -0.16 3.86
N LEU A 25 -3.97 -0.61 2.63
CA LEU A 25 -4.85 -1.52 1.91
C LEU A 25 -4.27 -2.94 1.85
N SER A 26 -5.09 -3.92 2.22
CA SER A 26 -4.85 -5.34 1.95
C SER A 26 -4.82 -5.62 0.44
N PRO A 27 -4.04 -6.61 -0.04
CA PRO A 27 -4.10 -7.05 -1.43
C PRO A 27 -5.53 -7.41 -1.89
N GLU A 28 -6.37 -7.95 -1.01
CA GLU A 28 -7.77 -8.27 -1.33
C GLU A 28 -8.61 -7.02 -1.53
N GLN A 29 -8.43 -6.00 -0.67
CA GLN A 29 -9.11 -4.71 -0.82
C GLN A 29 -8.72 -4.03 -2.14
N LYS A 30 -7.47 -4.17 -2.58
CA LYS A 30 -7.05 -3.64 -3.88
C LYS A 30 -7.77 -4.31 -5.05
N LYS A 31 -7.88 -5.64 -5.03
CA LYS A 31 -8.62 -6.39 -6.05
C LYS A 31 -10.09 -5.98 -6.07
N LEU A 32 -10.69 -5.81 -4.89
CA LEU A 32 -12.06 -5.34 -4.76
C LEU A 32 -12.24 -3.92 -5.31
N ILE A 33 -11.34 -3.00 -4.98
CA ILE A 33 -11.36 -1.61 -5.50
C ILE A 33 -11.27 -1.60 -7.02
N LEU A 34 -10.39 -2.42 -7.62
CA LEU A 34 -10.24 -2.54 -9.07
C LEU A 34 -11.54 -3.04 -9.71
N LYS A 35 -12.09 -4.14 -9.20
CA LYS A 35 -13.35 -4.71 -9.69
C LYS A 35 -14.51 -3.70 -9.61
N LEU A 36 -14.66 -3.03 -8.47
CA LEU A 36 -15.71 -2.03 -8.28
C LEU A 36 -15.55 -0.82 -9.21
N ARG A 37 -14.32 -0.49 -9.58
CA ARG A 37 -14.03 0.57 -10.55
C ARG A 37 -14.36 0.14 -11.98
N GLU A 38 -14.11 -1.11 -12.34
CA GLU A 38 -14.56 -1.70 -13.61
C GLU A 38 -16.10 -1.75 -13.69
N GLU A 39 -16.78 -1.98 -12.56
CA GLU A 39 -18.25 -1.86 -12.45
C GLU A 39 -18.77 -0.42 -12.53
N GLY A 40 -17.88 0.58 -12.67
CA GLY A 40 -18.25 1.99 -12.88
C GLY A 40 -18.42 2.82 -11.60
N LYS A 41 -18.04 2.31 -10.42
CA LYS A 41 -18.08 3.12 -9.19
C LYS A 41 -17.06 4.26 -9.22
N SER A 42 -17.45 5.42 -8.67
CA SER A 42 -16.57 6.58 -8.62
C SER A 42 -15.40 6.35 -7.65
N ALA A 43 -14.21 6.84 -8.02
CA ALA A 43 -13.03 6.81 -7.16
C ALA A 43 -13.26 7.51 -5.81
N THR A 44 -14.17 8.49 -5.76
CA THR A 44 -14.54 9.21 -4.53
C THR A 44 -15.33 8.33 -3.56
N GLU A 45 -16.24 7.50 -4.08
CA GLU A 45 -17.06 6.59 -3.27
C GLU A 45 -16.20 5.46 -2.70
N LEU A 46 -15.29 4.92 -3.52
CA LEU A 46 -14.32 3.92 -3.09
C LEU A 46 -13.37 4.49 -2.02
N ALA A 47 -12.86 5.71 -2.22
CA ALA A 47 -12.01 6.39 -1.24
C ALA A 47 -12.69 6.49 0.14
N ARG A 48 -13.96 6.91 0.18
CA ARG A 48 -14.76 6.98 1.41
C ARG A 48 -14.98 5.61 2.04
N THR A 49 -15.33 4.61 1.23
CA THR A 49 -15.63 3.24 1.69
C THR A 49 -14.42 2.57 2.33
N PHE A 50 -13.23 2.75 1.74
CA PHE A 50 -11.99 2.15 2.22
C PHE A 50 -11.19 3.07 3.15
N ASN A 51 -11.74 4.24 3.51
CA ASN A 51 -11.10 5.26 4.35
C ASN A 51 -9.68 5.62 3.87
N VAL A 52 -9.53 5.76 2.55
CA VAL A 52 -8.28 6.15 1.88
C VAL A 52 -8.48 7.43 1.09
N ASP A 53 -7.40 8.13 0.80
CA ASP A 53 -7.44 9.29 -0.07
C ASP A 53 -7.70 8.89 -1.53
N ARG A 54 -8.36 9.76 -2.31
CA ARG A 54 -8.63 9.52 -3.75
C ARG A 54 -7.35 9.22 -4.53
N SER A 55 -6.24 9.85 -4.15
CA SER A 55 -4.92 9.62 -4.75
C SER A 55 -4.48 8.16 -4.62
N THR A 56 -4.90 7.47 -3.55
CA THR A 56 -4.64 6.04 -3.35
C THR A 56 -5.41 5.19 -4.35
N ILE A 57 -6.65 5.59 -4.70
CA ILE A 57 -7.47 4.90 -5.69
C ILE A 57 -6.93 5.12 -7.11
N TYR A 58 -6.48 6.34 -7.43
CA TYR A 58 -5.83 6.62 -8.71
C TYR A 58 -4.52 5.84 -8.89
N ARG A 59 -3.67 5.79 -7.86
CA ARG A 59 -2.40 5.03 -7.86
C ARG A 59 -2.59 3.51 -7.98
N LEU A 60 -3.79 2.99 -7.80
CA LEU A 60 -4.08 1.57 -8.03
C LEU A 60 -4.37 1.25 -9.50
N SER A 61 -4.62 2.26 -10.33
CA SER A 61 -5.00 2.13 -11.73
C SER A 61 -3.93 2.65 -12.70
N GLU A 62 -2.77 3.01 -12.17
CA GLU A 62 -1.55 3.36 -12.91
C GLU A 62 -0.58 2.18 -12.78
#